data_AF-A0A5J5U7L7-F1
#
_entry.id   AF-A0A5J5U7L7-F1
#
_cell.length_a   1.000
_cell.length_b   1.000
_cell.length_c   1.000
_cell.angle_alpha   90.00
_cell.angle_beta   90.00
_cell.angle_gamma   90.00
#
_symmetry.space_group_name_H-M   'P 1'
#
loop_
_entity.id
_entity.type
_entity.pdbx_description
1 polymer ?
#
loop_
_entity_poly.entity_id
_entity_poly.type
_entity_poly.pdbx_seq_one_letter_code
_entity_poly.pdbx_strand_id
1 'polypeptide(L)'
;MSLQHFSHQHPLVFIESHGHEIEKVNCSGCGESVSGSSFGCVECGFYLHKQCAEAPAEMNHPFHPNHNLNLLTRNPYKTGTGTCDFCRKPCENFVYHCSCSLDFHIKCALFSHSIAEKRNAEFQDIPRIDPSINTENVTEELKKLNVLLVGSHY
;
A
#
# COMPACT_ATOMS: atom_id res chain seq x y z
N MET A 1 1.95 -23.39 -13.31
CA MET A 1 0.75 -22.56 -13.05
C MET A 1 0.74 -21.41 -14.04
N SER A 2 -0.43 -21.00 -14.53
CA SER A 2 -0.58 -19.84 -15.41
C SER A 2 -1.68 -18.89 -14.91
N LEU A 3 -1.60 -17.63 -15.32
CA LEU A 3 -2.48 -16.55 -14.90
C LEU A 3 -3.01 -15.79 -16.12
N GLN A 4 -4.33 -15.71 -16.27
CA GLN A 4 -4.94 -14.77 -17.21
C GLN A 4 -4.97 -13.38 -16.56
N HIS A 5 -4.07 -12.50 -16.95
CA HIS A 5 -3.96 -11.16 -16.37
C HIS A 5 -4.65 -10.12 -17.26
N PHE A 6 -5.44 -9.21 -16.69
CA PHE A 6 -6.23 -8.23 -17.47
C PHE A 6 -5.38 -7.29 -18.33
N SER A 7 -4.10 -7.11 -18.00
CA SER A 7 -3.18 -6.25 -18.76
C SER A 7 -2.56 -6.92 -19.99
N HIS A 8 -2.80 -8.21 -20.22
CA HIS A 8 -2.14 -8.95 -21.30
C HIS A 8 -3.07 -10.03 -21.89
N GLN A 9 -3.01 -10.21 -23.21
CA GLN A 9 -3.93 -11.11 -23.92
C GLN A 9 -3.62 -12.59 -23.65
N HIS A 10 -2.34 -12.95 -23.57
CA HIS A 10 -1.92 -14.34 -23.35
C HIS A 10 -1.89 -14.70 -21.87
N PRO A 11 -2.10 -15.98 -21.51
CA PRO A 11 -1.83 -16.47 -20.17
C PRO A 11 -0.35 -16.28 -19.82
N LEU A 12 -0.10 -15.72 -18.64
CA LEU A 12 1.26 -15.55 -18.11
C LEU A 12 1.66 -16.83 -17.38
N VAL A 13 2.84 -17.37 -17.67
CA VAL A 13 3.37 -18.57 -17.00
C VAL A 13 4.14 -18.15 -15.75
N PHE A 14 3.96 -18.90 -14.67
CA PHE A 14 4.74 -18.70 -13.45
C PHE A 14 6.20 -19.13 -13.65
N ILE A 15 7.13 -18.25 -13.27
CA ILE A 15 8.57 -18.43 -13.33
C ILE A 15 9.10 -18.28 -11.90
N GLU A 16 9.69 -19.35 -11.36
CA GLU A 16 10.10 -19.41 -9.95
C GLU A 16 11.28 -18.49 -9.63
N SER A 17 12.27 -18.45 -10.51
CA SER A 17 13.33 -17.45 -10.47
C SER A 17 13.91 -17.23 -11.86
N HIS A 18 14.34 -16.01 -12.12
CA HIS A 18 15.17 -15.71 -13.27
C HIS A 18 16.60 -16.12 -12.89
N GLY A 19 17.13 -17.18 -13.49
CA GLY A 19 18.52 -17.58 -13.29
C GLY A 19 19.49 -16.46 -13.69
N HIS A 20 20.75 -16.55 -13.27
CA HIS A 20 21.77 -15.51 -13.54
C HIS A 20 22.03 -15.25 -15.04
N GLU A 21 21.50 -16.08 -15.93
CA GLU A 21 21.70 -16.04 -17.38
C GLU A 21 20.57 -15.33 -18.16
N ILE A 22 19.45 -14.99 -17.53
CA ILE A 22 18.38 -14.25 -18.21
C ILE A 22 18.77 -12.78 -18.29
N GLU A 23 18.67 -12.18 -19.47
CA GLU A 23 18.76 -10.73 -19.65
C GLU A 23 17.91 -10.02 -18.60
N LYS A 24 18.38 -8.87 -18.09
CA LYS A 24 17.63 -8.10 -17.09
C LYS A 24 16.31 -7.64 -17.68
N VAL A 25 15.25 -8.41 -17.44
CA VAL A 25 13.88 -8.05 -17.82
C VAL A 25 13.28 -7.13 -16.75
N ASN A 26 12.48 -6.17 -17.19
CA ASN A 26 11.78 -5.25 -16.31
C ASN A 26 10.30 -5.65 -16.18
N CYS A 27 9.75 -5.45 -14.98
CA CYS A 27 8.35 -5.66 -14.71
C CYS A 27 7.53 -4.58 -15.41
N SER A 28 6.61 -4.97 -16.30
CA SER A 28 5.72 -4.04 -17.00
C SER A 28 4.76 -3.30 -16.06
N GLY A 29 4.55 -3.82 -14.85
CA GLY A 29 3.69 -3.21 -13.84
C GLY A 29 4.36 -2.07 -13.07
N CYS A 30 5.58 -2.28 -12.56
CA CYS A 30 6.26 -1.28 -11.72
C CYS A 30 7.50 -0.63 -12.37
N GLY A 31 7.95 -1.13 -13.52
CA GLY A 31 9.13 -0.66 -14.25
C GLY A 31 10.47 -1.15 -13.69
N GLU A 32 10.50 -1.76 -12.51
CA GLU A 32 11.73 -2.26 -11.90
C GLU A 32 12.15 -3.63 -12.46
N SER A 33 13.45 -3.93 -12.40
CA SER A 33 13.97 -5.22 -12.83
C SER A 33 13.35 -6.39 -12.05
N VAL A 34 13.07 -7.47 -12.75
CA VAL A 34 12.51 -8.68 -12.16
C VAL A 34 13.62 -9.46 -11.47
N SER A 35 13.51 -9.58 -10.14
CA SER A 35 14.36 -10.42 -9.30
C SER A 35 13.46 -11.41 -8.56
N GLY A 36 13.71 -12.71 -8.71
CA GLY A 36 12.90 -13.76 -8.08
C GLY A 36 11.65 -14.16 -8.87
N SER A 37 10.59 -14.58 -8.17
CA SER A 37 9.40 -15.16 -8.80
C SER A 37 8.54 -14.15 -9.55
N SER A 38 7.99 -14.58 -10.69
CA SER A 38 7.27 -13.71 -11.61
C SER A 38 6.25 -14.47 -12.45
N PHE A 39 5.42 -13.72 -13.16
CA PHE A 39 4.58 -14.22 -14.23
C PHE A 39 5.03 -13.60 -15.54
N GLY A 40 5.21 -14.42 -16.59
CA GLY A 40 5.73 -13.94 -17.86
C GLY A 40 5.08 -14.57 -19.09
N CYS A 41 5.00 -13.80 -20.17
CA CYS A 41 4.77 -14.28 -21.52
C CYS A 41 6.06 -14.08 -22.32
N VAL A 42 6.82 -15.17 -22.52
CA VAL A 42 8.13 -15.14 -23.18
C VAL A 42 8.01 -14.65 -24.62
N GLU A 43 6.97 -15.09 -25.33
CA GLU A 43 6.71 -14.71 -26.72
C GLU A 43 6.53 -13.19 -26.89
N CYS A 44 5.98 -12.52 -25.88
CA CYS A 44 5.71 -11.08 -25.89
C CYS A 44 6.76 -10.25 -25.14
N GLY A 45 7.71 -10.89 -24.45
CA GLY A 45 8.62 -10.20 -23.53
C GLY A 45 7.90 -9.46 -22.39
N PHE A 46 6.70 -9.91 -22.01
CA PHE A 46 5.87 -9.27 -20.98
C PHE A 46 6.07 -9.97 -19.64
N TYR A 47 6.49 -9.23 -18.61
CA TYR A 47 6.79 -9.79 -17.30
C TYR A 47 6.20 -8.96 -16.17
N LEU A 48 5.72 -9.62 -15.12
CA LEU A 48 5.26 -9.01 -13.88
C LEU A 48 5.92 -9.72 -12.71
N HIS A 49 6.44 -8.98 -11.73
CA HIS A 49 6.72 -9.57 -10.42
C HIS A 49 5.46 -10.27 -9.92
N LYS A 50 5.61 -11.37 -9.17
CA LYS A 50 4.47 -12.09 -8.59
C LYS A 50 3.48 -11.14 -7.89
N GLN A 51 3.99 -10.26 -7.02
CA GLN A 51 3.18 -9.26 -6.32
C GLN A 51 2.49 -8.25 -7.25
N CYS A 52 3.08 -7.91 -8.39
CA CYS A 52 2.44 -7.02 -9.37
C CYS A 52 1.33 -7.72 -10.15
N ALA A 53 1.51 -9.01 -10.46
CA ALA A 53 0.51 -9.82 -11.15
C ALA A 53 -0.68 -10.19 -10.25
N GLU A 54 -0.44 -10.33 -8.95
CA GLU A 54 -1.46 -10.65 -7.94
C GLU A 54 -2.09 -9.39 -7.32
N ALA A 55 -1.65 -8.20 -7.70
CA ALA A 55 -2.22 -6.96 -7.19
C ALA A 55 -3.69 -6.85 -7.62
N PRO A 56 -4.59 -6.43 -6.71
CA PRO A 56 -6.01 -6.40 -7.02
C PRO A 56 -6.32 -5.32 -8.06
N ALA A 57 -7.20 -5.61 -9.01
CA ALA A 57 -7.61 -4.63 -10.03
C ALA A 57 -8.29 -3.39 -9.43
N GLU A 58 -8.97 -3.56 -8.29
CA GLU A 58 -9.57 -2.49 -7.49
C GLU A 58 -9.10 -2.60 -6.03
N MET A 59 -8.79 -1.46 -5.41
CA MET A 59 -8.33 -1.41 -4.03
C MET A 59 -9.12 -0.36 -3.24
N ASN A 60 -9.72 -0.77 -2.12
CA ASN A 60 -10.19 0.15 -1.10
C ASN A 60 -8.97 0.54 -0.23
N HIS A 61 -8.51 1.78 -0.35
CA HIS A 61 -7.29 2.21 0.32
C HIS A 61 -7.63 2.92 1.66
N PRO A 62 -7.01 2.57 2.81
CA PRO A 62 -7.35 3.16 4.11
C PRO A 62 -7.19 4.68 4.22
N PHE A 63 -6.32 5.30 3.40
CA PHE A 63 -6.18 6.76 3.31
C PHE A 63 -7.15 7.42 2.32
N HIS A 64 -8.00 6.63 1.67
CA HIS A 64 -9.03 7.08 0.73
C HIS A 64 -10.27 6.17 0.80
N PRO A 65 -10.92 6.01 1.97
CA PRO A 65 -11.88 4.94 2.22
C PRO A 65 -13.18 5.04 1.41
N ASN A 66 -13.52 6.24 0.92
CA ASN A 66 -14.79 6.52 0.25
C ASN A 66 -14.78 6.16 -1.24
N HIS A 67 -13.62 5.90 -1.85
CA HIS A 67 -13.53 5.53 -3.26
C HIS A 67 -12.51 4.42 -3.48
N ASN A 68 -12.77 3.56 -4.46
CA ASN A 68 -11.80 2.57 -4.90
C ASN A 68 -10.75 3.22 -5.81
N LEU A 69 -9.50 2.80 -5.63
CA LEU A 69 -8.45 2.98 -6.61
C LEU A 69 -8.54 1.87 -7.65
N ASN A 70 -8.45 2.21 -8.93
CA ASN A 70 -8.45 1.25 -10.03
C ASN A 70 -7.02 1.12 -10.59
N LEU A 71 -6.55 -0.10 -10.80
CA LEU A 71 -5.24 -0.36 -11.39
C LEU A 71 -5.32 -0.19 -12.91
N LEU A 72 -4.70 0.88 -13.39
CA LEU A 72 -4.64 1.22 -14.81
C LEU A 72 -3.29 0.83 -15.40
N THR A 73 -3.33 0.27 -16.61
CA THR A 73 -2.14 -0.16 -17.38
C THR A 73 -1.61 0.93 -18.30
N ARG A 74 -2.34 2.04 -18.39
CA ARG A 74 -2.04 3.21 -19.21
C ARG A 74 -2.16 4.46 -18.36
N ASN A 75 -1.42 5.47 -18.76
CA ASN A 75 -1.49 6.79 -18.14
C ASN A 75 -2.93 7.35 -18.22
N PRO A 76 -3.57 7.71 -17.09
CA PRO A 76 -4.92 8.26 -17.08
C PRO A 76 -4.99 9.71 -17.59
N TYR A 77 -3.85 10.40 -17.72
CA TYR A 77 -3.80 11.82 -18.07
C TYR A 77 -3.61 12.04 -19.58
N LYS A 78 -4.28 13.08 -20.11
CA LYS A 78 -4.17 13.49 -21.53
C LYS A 78 -2.78 14.06 -21.87
N THR A 79 -2.12 14.69 -20.89
CA THR A 79 -0.82 15.35 -21.03
C THR A 79 0.00 15.14 -19.76
N GLY A 80 1.31 14.89 -19.91
CA GLY A 80 2.20 14.63 -18.78
C GLY A 80 1.98 13.24 -18.16
N THR A 81 2.67 12.96 -17.05
CA THR A 81 2.51 11.73 -16.26
C THR A 81 1.95 12.08 -14.88
N GLY A 82 1.13 11.18 -14.34
CA GLY A 82 0.67 11.28 -12.94
C GLY A 82 1.86 11.30 -11.98
N THR A 83 1.67 11.80 -10.76
CA THR A 83 2.68 11.76 -9.71
C THR A 83 2.14 10.96 -8.55
N CYS A 84 2.90 9.99 -8.06
CA CYS A 84 2.49 9.19 -6.93
C CYS A 84 2.35 10.04 -5.67
N ASP A 85 1.16 10.06 -5.07
CA ASP A 85 0.85 10.88 -3.88
C ASP A 85 1.61 10.42 -2.62
N PHE A 86 2.10 9.17 -2.62
CA PHE A 86 2.86 8.59 -1.52
C PHE A 86 4.35 8.97 -1.58
N CYS A 87 5.02 8.70 -2.71
CA CYS A 87 6.48 8.87 -2.82
C CYS A 87 6.91 10.13 -3.61
N ARG A 88 5.94 10.85 -4.20
CA ARG A 88 6.13 12.08 -4.98
C ARG A 88 6.99 11.93 -6.24
N LYS A 89 7.09 10.71 -6.78
CA LYS A 89 7.77 10.42 -8.05
C LYS A 89 6.78 10.18 -9.20
N PRO A 90 7.18 10.38 -10.47
CA PRO A 90 6.31 10.16 -11.63
C PRO A 90 5.79 8.72 -11.74
N CYS A 91 4.53 8.56 -12.12
CA CYS A 91 3.88 7.29 -12.45
C CYS A 91 4.03 6.99 -13.94
N GLU A 92 5.06 6.23 -14.30
CA GLU A 92 5.40 5.91 -15.70
C GLU A 92 4.87 4.55 -16.15
N ASN A 93 4.48 3.69 -15.21
CA ASN A 93 4.03 2.32 -15.45
C ASN A 93 2.58 2.15 -14.95
N PHE A 94 2.20 0.97 -14.48
CA PHE A 94 0.85 0.77 -13.95
C PHE A 94 0.64 1.63 -12.70
N VAL A 95 -0.55 2.22 -12.62
CA VAL A 95 -0.91 3.20 -11.60
C VAL A 95 -2.25 2.83 -11.00
N TYR A 96 -2.34 2.87 -9.67
CA TYR A 96 -3.63 2.92 -9.00
C TYR A 96 -4.15 4.34 -9.06
N HIS A 97 -5.30 4.52 -9.70
CA HIS A 97 -5.89 5.83 -9.96
C HIS A 97 -7.33 5.89 -9.46
N CYS A 98 -7.71 7.03 -8.89
CA CYS A 98 -9.10 7.38 -8.61
C CYS A 98 -9.48 8.67 -9.35
N SER A 99 -10.75 8.82 -9.70
CA SER A 99 -11.29 10.04 -10.31
C SER A 99 -11.09 11.31 -9.45
N CYS A 100 -10.82 11.17 -8.15
CA CYS A 100 -10.37 12.25 -7.28
C CYS A 100 -8.93 12.73 -7.57
N SER A 101 -8.26 12.19 -8.59
CA SER A 101 -6.86 12.45 -8.93
C SER A 101 -5.88 12.00 -7.85
N LEU A 102 -6.22 10.90 -7.15
CA LEU A 102 -5.29 10.21 -6.25
C LEU A 102 -4.58 9.11 -7.03
N ASP A 103 -3.25 9.18 -7.06
CA ASP A 103 -2.39 8.26 -7.80
C ASP A 103 -1.39 7.56 -6.89
N PHE A 104 -1.25 6.25 -7.05
CA PHE A 104 -0.15 5.50 -6.44
C PHE A 104 0.54 4.59 -7.45
N HIS A 105 1.87 4.49 -7.36
CA HIS A 105 2.55 3.32 -7.89
C HIS A 105 1.98 2.05 -7.25
N ILE A 106 1.93 0.95 -7.99
CA ILE A 106 1.47 -0.36 -7.49
C ILE A 106 2.13 -0.74 -6.15
N LYS A 107 3.47 -0.58 -6.05
CA LYS A 107 4.21 -0.90 -4.83
C LYS A 107 3.89 0.07 -3.69
N CYS A 108 3.72 1.36 -3.99
CA CYS A 108 3.36 2.35 -2.99
C CYS A 108 1.99 2.04 -2.39
N ALA A 109 0.98 1.80 -3.23
CA ALA A 109 -0.37 1.43 -2.78
C ALA A 109 -0.36 0.18 -1.88
N LEU A 110 0.28 -0.90 -2.32
CA LEU A 110 0.35 -2.15 -1.54
C LEU A 110 1.10 -1.95 -0.20
N PHE A 111 2.18 -1.16 -0.21
CA PHE A 111 2.96 -0.88 0.98
C PHE A 111 2.21 0.00 1.99
N SER A 112 1.65 1.13 1.54
CA SER A 112 0.89 2.04 2.40
C SER A 112 -0.38 1.39 2.94
N HIS A 113 -1.03 0.55 2.14
CA HIS A 113 -2.15 -0.27 2.59
C HIS A 113 -1.72 -1.23 3.70
N SER A 114 -0.63 -2.00 3.50
CA SER A 114 -0.14 -2.93 4.53
C SER A 114 0.23 -2.23 5.84
N ILE A 115 0.84 -1.05 5.77
CA ILE A 115 1.14 -0.24 6.97
C ILE A 115 -0.16 0.16 7.69
N ALA A 116 -1.15 0.66 6.95
CA ALA A 116 -2.40 1.10 7.53
C ALA A 116 -3.17 -0.04 8.21
N GLU A 117 -3.21 -1.22 7.59
CA GLU A 117 -3.86 -2.41 8.15
C GLU A 117 -3.19 -2.88 9.44
N LYS A 118 -1.85 -2.94 9.48
CA LYS A 118 -1.11 -3.33 10.69
C LYS A 118 -1.37 -2.36 11.83
N ARG A 119 -1.35 -1.06 11.54
CA ARG A 119 -1.67 -0.02 12.51
C ARG A 119 -3.08 -0.22 13.06
N ASN A 120 -4.07 -0.46 12.20
CA ASN A 120 -5.44 -0.69 12.63
C ASN A 120 -5.57 -1.91 13.54
N ALA A 121 -4.84 -3.00 13.27
CA ALA A 121 -4.83 -4.18 14.13
C ALA A 121 -4.23 -3.90 15.52
N GLU A 122 -3.12 -3.16 15.59
CA GLU A 122 -2.45 -2.84 16.86
C GLU A 122 -3.26 -1.90 17.78
N PHE A 123 -4.14 -1.07 17.21
CA PHE A 123 -4.99 -0.13 17.98
C PHE A 123 -6.39 -0.66 18.32
N GLN A 124 -6.78 -1.84 17.83
CA GLN A 124 -8.08 -2.45 18.17
C GLN A 124 -8.16 -2.92 19.63
N ASP A 125 -7.03 -3.21 20.26
CA ASP A 125 -6.95 -3.65 21.66
C ASP A 125 -6.85 -2.49 22.66
N ILE A 126 -6.78 -1.23 22.19
CA ILE A 126 -6.81 -0.07 23.07
C ILE A 126 -8.27 0.33 23.32
N PRO A 127 -8.73 0.33 24.59
CA PRO A 127 -10.06 0.82 24.92
C PRO A 127 -10.22 2.25 24.43
N ARG A 128 -11.25 2.50 23.62
CA ARG A 128 -11.62 3.86 23.22
C ARG A 128 -11.90 4.67 24.47
N ILE A 129 -11.11 5.72 24.70
CA ILE A 129 -11.42 6.72 25.72
C ILE A 129 -12.72 7.41 25.29
N ASP A 130 -13.77 7.28 26.10
CA ASP A 130 -15.03 7.99 25.88
C ASP A 130 -14.75 9.50 25.93
N PRO A 131 -15.10 10.28 24.89
CA PRO A 131 -15.00 11.74 24.91
C PRO A 131 -15.74 12.40 26.08
N SER A 132 -16.64 11.67 26.74
CA SER A 132 -17.40 12.08 27.92
C SER A 132 -16.62 12.00 29.23
N ILE A 133 -15.40 11.45 29.24
CA ILE A 133 -14.54 11.44 30.43
C ILE A 133 -14.04 12.86 30.68
N ASN A 134 -14.66 13.54 31.66
CA ASN A 134 -14.21 14.85 32.12
C ASN A 134 -12.80 14.73 32.73
N THR A 135 -11.79 15.27 32.03
CA THR A 135 -10.38 15.30 32.45
C THR A 135 -10.14 16.10 33.74
N GLU A 136 -11.13 16.87 34.22
CA GLU A 136 -11.04 17.63 35.47
C GLU A 136 -10.95 16.70 36.70
N ASN A 137 -11.65 15.55 36.71
CA ASN A 137 -11.64 14.62 37.84
C ASN A 137 -10.32 13.84 38.00
N VAL A 138 -9.59 13.61 36.91
CA VAL A 138 -8.29 12.92 36.95
C VAL A 138 -7.25 13.78 37.65
N THR A 139 -7.31 15.09 37.48
CA THR A 139 -6.35 16.02 38.09
C THR A 139 -6.56 16.20 39.59
N GLU A 140 -7.79 16.12 40.11
CA GLU A 140 -8.06 16.24 41.55
C GLU A 140 -7.71 14.97 42.34
N GLU A 141 -7.90 13.78 41.79
CA GLU A 141 -7.46 12.52 42.42
C GLU A 141 -5.92 12.43 42.48
N LEU A 142 -5.22 12.89 41.43
CA LEU A 142 -3.75 12.97 41.43
C LEU A 142 -3.22 14.02 42.43
N LYS A 143 -3.93 15.14 42.60
CA LYS A 143 -3.59 16.13 43.66
C LYS A 143 -3.80 15.55 45.05
N LYS A 144 -4.88 14.81 45.30
CA LYS A 144 -5.13 14.14 46.58
C LYS A 144 -4.08 13.08 46.91
N LEU A 145 -3.63 12.29 45.92
CA LEU A 145 -2.52 11.35 46.11
C LEU A 145 -1.19 12.06 46.42
N ASN A 146 -0.92 13.21 45.79
CA ASN A 146 0.30 13.97 46.05
C ASN A 146 0.31 14.64 47.44
N VAL A 147 -0.84 14.99 48.01
CA VAL A 147 -0.92 15.55 49.38
C VAL A 147 -0.64 14.49 50.45
N LEU A 148 -0.97 13.21 50.19
CA LEU A 148 -0.69 12.12 51.13
C LEU A 148 0.79 11.70 51.18
N LEU A 149 1.57 11.99 50.14
CA LEU A 149 3.00 11.62 50.07
C LEU A 149 3.96 12.71 50.58
N VAL A 150 3.51 13.95 50.73
CA VAL A 150 4.36 15.07 51.19
C VAL A 150 4.18 15.35 52.70
N GLY A 151 3.27 14.65 53.39
CA GLY A 151 2.95 14.86 54.80
C GLY A 151 3.69 13.98 55.83
N SER A 152 4.85 13.38 55.53
CA SER A 152 5.56 12.51 56.50
C SER A 152 7.06 12.74 56.61
N HIS A 153 7.54 13.95 56.36
CA HIS A 153 8.89 14.35 56.77
C HIS A 153 8.91 15.78 57.30
N TYR A 154 8.53 15.94 58.58
CA TYR A 154 9.21 16.79 59.57
C TYR A 154 9.03 16.17 60.95
#